data_AF-A0A838DX97-F1
#
_entry.id   AF-A0A838DX97-F1
#
_cell.length_a   1.000
_cell.length_b   1.000
_cell.length_c   1.000
_cell.angle_alpha   90.00
_cell.angle_beta   90.00
_cell.angle_gamma   90.00
#
_symmetry.space_group_name_H-M   'P 1'
#
loop_
_entity.id
_entity.type
_entity.pdbx_description
1 polymer ?
#
loop_
_entity_poly.entity_id
_entity_poly.type
_entity_poly.pdbx_seq_one_letter_code
_entity_poly.pdbx_strand_id
1 'polypeptide(L)'
;MPIGYAPDNSLIIMRQVGAQFEVVQVGATLQQDEVLLSNVAPPGAVSLCGTPVPVGIVPICNSDIALAPYAHALVIQAYYKDGTHKVISYDLDSPSPQGTLLLTADSHTQVQLIGWDQLPPQ
;
A
#
# COMPACT_ATOMS: atom_id res chain seq x y z
N MET A 1 8.56 3.61 -3.04
CA MET A 1 8.83 2.22 -2.60
C MET A 1 8.32 1.28 -3.67
N PRO A 2 9.15 0.46 -4.32
CA PRO A 2 8.67 -0.56 -5.25
C PRO A 2 7.77 -1.57 -4.55
N ILE A 3 6.64 -1.92 -5.15
CA ILE A 3 5.67 -2.88 -4.59
C ILE A 3 5.26 -3.98 -5.57
N GLY A 4 5.72 -3.94 -6.82
CA GLY A 4 5.52 -5.00 -7.80
C GLY A 4 5.54 -4.48 -9.24
N TYR A 5 4.87 -5.20 -10.13
CA TYR A 5 4.84 -4.91 -11.57
C TYR A 5 3.43 -5.02 -12.14
N ALA A 6 3.14 -4.19 -13.14
CA ALA A 6 1.92 -4.24 -13.94
C ALA A 6 1.99 -5.34 -15.03
N PRO A 7 0.90 -5.61 -15.78
CA PRO A 7 0.89 -6.63 -16.85
C PRO A 7 1.90 -6.38 -17.97
N ASP A 8 2.25 -5.12 -18.24
CA ASP A 8 3.23 -4.70 -19.24
C ASP A 8 4.68 -4.73 -18.71
N ASN A 9 4.89 -5.24 -17.49
CA ASN A 9 6.16 -5.25 -16.74
C ASN A 9 6.68 -3.86 -16.33
N SER A 10 5.86 -2.81 -16.40
CA SER A 10 6.21 -1.54 -15.76
C SER A 10 6.19 -1.67 -14.24
N LEU A 11 7.05 -0.90 -13.57
CA LEU A 11 7.19 -0.94 -12.12
C LEU A 11 6.00 -0.24 -11.45
N ILE A 12 5.41 -0.88 -10.45
CA ILE A 12 4.45 -0.24 -9.54
C ILE A 12 5.17 0.19 -8.27
N ILE A 13 4.96 1.44 -7.88
CA ILE A 13 5.49 2.01 -6.64
C ILE A 13 4.37 2.53 -5.74
N MET A 14 4.61 2.46 -4.43
CA MET A 14 3.93 3.26 -3.42
C MET A 14 4.76 4.51 -3.11
N ARG A 15 4.15 5.69 -3.11
CA ARG A 15 4.80 6.94 -2.68
C ARG A 15 3.89 7.75 -1.77
N GLN A 16 4.47 8.71 -1.05
CA GLN A 16 3.69 9.67 -0.27
C GLN A 16 3.76 11.05 -0.94
N VAL A 17 2.60 11.66 -1.17
CA VAL A 17 2.46 13.03 -1.66
C VAL A 17 1.64 13.81 -0.64
N GLY A 18 2.30 14.73 0.09
CA GLY A 18 1.68 15.40 1.23
C GLY A 18 1.30 14.40 2.32
N ALA A 19 0.00 14.28 2.61
CA ALA A 19 -0.54 13.34 3.61
C ALA A 19 -1.15 12.07 2.96
N GLN A 20 -1.09 11.94 1.64
CA GLN A 20 -1.70 10.83 0.90
C GLN A 20 -0.65 9.81 0.49
N PHE A 21 -1.07 8.55 0.40
CA PHE A 21 -0.26 7.45 -0.10
C PHE A 21 -0.79 7.04 -1.47
N GLU A 22 0.02 7.22 -2.50
CA GLU A 22 -0.34 6.96 -3.89
C GLU A 22 0.26 5.65 -4.39
N VAL A 23 -0.51 4.91 -5.20
CA VAL A 23 -0.01 3.82 -6.04
C VAL A 23 0.16 4.36 -7.44
N VAL A 24 1.36 4.14 -7.99
CA VAL A 24 1.76 4.70 -9.27
C VAL A 24 2.39 3.62 -10.12
N GLN A 25 1.95 3.51 -11.36
CA GLN A 25 2.64 2.79 -12.42
C GLN A 25 3.66 3.73 -13.06
N VAL A 26 4.94 3.34 -13.00
CA VAL A 26 6.05 4.18 -13.46
C VAL A 26 6.17 4.11 -14.97
N GLY A 27 6.12 5.28 -15.61
CA GLY A 27 6.34 5.42 -17.05
C GLY A 27 7.82 5.54 -17.41
N ALA A 28 8.13 5.69 -18.70
CA ALA A 28 9.52 5.97 -19.10
C ALA A 28 9.98 7.38 -18.69
N THR A 29 9.03 8.29 -18.45
CA THR A 29 9.26 9.62 -17.84
C THR A 29 8.22 9.89 -16.75
N LEU A 30 8.50 10.87 -15.88
CA LEU A 30 7.57 11.27 -14.82
C LEU A 30 6.21 11.77 -15.35
N GLN A 31 6.17 12.30 -16.58
CA GLN A 31 4.91 12.72 -17.23
C GLN A 31 4.08 11.54 -17.74
N GLN A 32 4.69 10.36 -17.82
CA GLN A 32 4.05 9.11 -18.22
C GLN A 32 3.72 8.23 -17.01
N ASP A 33 4.01 8.69 -15.79
CA ASP A 33 3.56 8.01 -14.57
C ASP A 33 2.03 8.04 -14.51
N GLU A 34 1.43 6.87 -14.29
CA GLU A 34 -0.01 6.72 -14.12
C GLU A 34 -0.36 6.50 -12.65
N VAL A 35 -1.21 7.36 -12.09
CA VAL A 35 -1.69 7.21 -10.71
C VAL A 35 -2.87 6.24 -10.72
N LEU A 36 -2.62 5.00 -10.27
CA LEU A 36 -3.63 3.96 -10.16
C LEU A 36 -4.57 4.22 -8.97
N LEU A 37 -4.00 4.72 -7.86
CA LEU A 37 -4.73 5.12 -6.66
C LEU A 37 -4.10 6.38 -6.08
N SER A 38 -4.89 7.46 -5.96
CA SER A 38 -4.42 8.74 -5.41
C SER A 38 -4.37 8.74 -3.88
N ASN A 39 -5.08 7.83 -3.21
CA ASN A 39 -4.97 7.65 -1.78
C ASN A 39 -5.41 6.23 -1.36
N VAL A 40 -4.45 5.39 -0.99
CA VAL A 40 -4.71 4.03 -0.49
C VAL A 40 -5.04 3.99 1.00
N ALA A 41 -4.85 5.09 1.73
CA ALA A 41 -5.04 5.11 3.17
C ALA A 41 -6.34 5.87 3.52
N PRO A 42 -7.24 5.31 4.35
CA PRO A 42 -8.44 6.04 4.74
C PRO A 42 -8.10 7.28 5.56
N PRO A 43 -9.04 8.24 5.67
CA PRO A 43 -8.83 9.44 6.47
C PRO A 43 -8.32 9.13 7.88
N GLY A 44 -7.26 9.82 8.29
CA GLY A 44 -6.65 9.69 9.62
C GLY A 44 -5.51 8.67 9.72
N ALA A 45 -5.27 7.85 8.69
CA ALA A 45 -4.09 7.01 8.63
C ALA A 45 -2.84 7.89 8.50
N VAL A 46 -1.78 7.51 9.23
CA VAL A 46 -0.52 8.29 9.28
C VAL A 46 0.68 7.51 8.77
N SER A 47 0.53 6.20 8.55
CA SER A 47 1.61 5.33 8.12
C SER A 47 1.09 4.07 7.45
N LEU A 48 1.86 3.54 6.51
CA LEU A 48 1.77 2.19 5.96
C LEU A 48 3.00 1.37 6.42
N CYS A 49 3.36 1.53 7.69
CA CYS A 49 4.45 0.81 8.32
C CYS A 49 4.15 0.56 9.80
N GLY A 50 4.16 -0.70 10.23
CA GLY A 50 3.87 -1.05 11.63
C GLY A 50 4.96 -0.67 12.62
N THR A 51 6.18 -0.45 12.13
CA THR A 51 7.31 -0.03 12.96
C THR A 51 7.56 1.47 12.83
N PRO A 52 7.93 2.17 13.93
CA PRO A 52 8.34 3.55 13.85
C PRO A 52 9.49 3.74 12.86
N VAL A 53 9.30 4.63 11.88
CA VAL A 53 10.35 5.02 10.94
C VAL A 53 11.07 6.28 11.44
N PRO A 54 12.37 6.45 11.13
CA PRO A 54 13.09 7.68 11.45
C PRO A 54 12.46 8.92 10.81
N VAL A 55 12.64 10.08 11.46
CA VAL A 55 12.19 11.36 10.93
C VAL A 55 12.83 11.62 9.56
N GLY A 56 12.03 12.05 8.58
CA GLY A 56 12.48 12.30 7.21
C GLY A 56 12.40 11.08 6.28
N ILE A 57 12.02 9.91 6.81
CA ILE A 57 11.74 8.72 6.01
C ILE A 57 10.24 8.58 5.79
N VAL A 58 9.87 8.22 4.55
CA VAL A 58 8.48 7.96 4.19
C VAL A 58 8.01 6.69 4.92
N PRO A 59 6.89 6.72 5.68
CA PRO A 59 6.47 5.66 6.57
C PRO A 59 5.72 4.55 5.81
N ILE A 60 6.41 3.95 4.84
CA ILE A 60 5.93 2.86 3.97
C ILE A 60 6.87 1.66 4.13
N CYS A 61 6.32 0.50 4.49
CA CYS A 61 7.09 -0.74 4.65
C CYS A 61 6.51 -1.85 3.78
N ASN A 62 7.39 -2.65 3.18
CA ASN A 62 6.99 -3.74 2.28
C ASN A 62 6.19 -4.84 3.00
N SER A 63 6.37 -5.00 4.31
CA SER A 63 5.61 -5.94 5.14
C SER A 63 4.14 -5.60 5.30
N ASP A 64 3.77 -4.35 5.00
CA ASP A 64 2.45 -3.77 5.22
C ASP A 64 1.71 -3.52 3.90
N ILE A 65 2.24 -4.06 2.80
CA ILE A 65 1.71 -3.95 1.45
C ILE A 65 1.84 -5.31 0.75
N ALA A 66 0.73 -5.81 0.20
CA ALA A 66 0.71 -6.96 -0.68
C ALA A 66 0.00 -6.60 -1.98
N LEU A 67 0.74 -6.54 -3.08
CA LEU A 67 0.19 -6.35 -4.42
C LEU A 67 0.02 -7.71 -5.08
N ALA A 68 -1.14 -7.99 -5.69
CA ALA A 68 -1.36 -9.24 -6.41
C ALA A 68 -0.52 -9.29 -7.71
N PRO A 69 -0.25 -10.49 -8.28
CA PRO A 69 0.47 -10.61 -9.54
C PRO A 69 -0.15 -9.76 -10.64
N TYR A 70 0.68 -9.03 -11.40
CA TYR A 70 0.24 -8.10 -12.44
C TYR A 70 -0.69 -6.97 -11.98
N ALA A 71 -0.66 -6.61 -10.69
CA ALA A 71 -1.30 -5.42 -10.14
C ALA A 71 -2.83 -5.33 -10.26
N HIS A 72 -3.56 -6.45 -10.33
CA HIS A 72 -5.03 -6.45 -10.37
C HIS A 72 -5.70 -6.15 -9.00
N ALA A 73 -5.00 -6.42 -7.90
CA ALA A 73 -5.50 -6.16 -6.56
C ALA A 73 -4.38 -5.73 -5.61
N LEU A 74 -4.74 -4.96 -4.58
CA LEU A 74 -3.82 -4.45 -3.58
C LEU A 74 -4.43 -4.63 -2.19
N VAL A 75 -3.64 -5.12 -1.24
CA VAL A 75 -3.98 -5.11 0.19
C VAL A 75 -2.93 -4.28 0.92
N ILE A 76 -3.39 -3.40 1.80
CA ILE A 76 -2.53 -2.57 2.65
C ILE A 76 -2.94 -2.66 4.11
N GLN A 77 -1.97 -2.43 4.99
CA GLN A 77 -2.18 -2.21 6.41
C GLN A 77 -1.88 -0.75 6.74
N ALA A 78 -2.92 0.00 7.10
CA ALA A 78 -2.83 1.41 7.46
C ALA A 78 -2.87 1.61 8.98
N TYR A 79 -1.92 2.38 9.50
CA TYR A 79 -1.74 2.63 10.92
C TYR A 79 -2.21 4.03 11.32
N TYR A 80 -2.80 4.13 12.51
CA TYR A 80 -3.39 5.34 13.07
C TYR A 80 -2.66 5.77 14.35
N LYS A 81 -2.77 7.05 14.71
CA LYS A 81 -2.09 7.63 15.89
C LYS A 81 -2.54 7.02 17.22
N ASP A 82 -3.76 6.50 17.27
CA ASP A 82 -4.33 5.84 18.45
C ASP A 82 -3.84 4.39 18.62
N GLY A 83 -2.97 3.91 17.73
CA GLY A 83 -2.44 2.55 17.74
C GLY A 83 -3.33 1.53 17.04
N THR A 84 -4.52 1.92 16.56
CA THR A 84 -5.34 1.06 15.71
C THR A 84 -4.73 0.94 14.32
N HIS A 85 -5.06 -0.15 13.64
CA HIS A 85 -4.72 -0.32 12.24
C HIS A 85 -5.83 -1.01 11.47
N LYS A 86 -5.86 -0.78 10.16
CA LYS A 86 -6.89 -1.29 9.26
C LYS A 86 -6.26 -2.00 8.09
N VAL A 87 -6.80 -3.17 7.77
CA VAL A 87 -6.45 -3.94 6.57
C VAL A 87 -7.49 -3.65 5.52
N ILE A 88 -7.05 -3.20 4.35
CA ILE A 88 -7.94 -2.72 3.29
C ILE A 88 -7.52 -3.33 1.97
N SER A 89 -8.49 -3.83 1.21
CA SER A 89 -8.28 -4.31 -0.15
C SER A 89 -8.82 -3.34 -1.19
N TYR A 90 -8.14 -3.27 -2.33
CA TYR A 90 -8.53 -2.54 -3.51
C TYR A 90 -8.55 -3.49 -4.71
N ASP A 91 -9.59 -3.37 -5.54
CA ASP A 91 -9.62 -3.90 -6.90
C ASP A 91 -9.10 -2.81 -7.83
N LEU A 92 -7.93 -3.05 -8.43
CA LEU A 92 -7.24 -2.10 -9.28
C LEU A 92 -7.67 -2.19 -10.76
N ASP A 93 -8.40 -3.25 -11.14
CA ASP A 93 -8.99 -3.36 -12.48
C ASP A 93 -10.28 -2.52 -12.61
N SER A 94 -10.84 -2.09 -11.47
CA SER A 94 -11.99 -1.20 -11.43
C SER A 94 -11.63 0.20 -11.95
N PRO A 95 -12.48 0.84 -12.79
CA PRO A 95 -12.25 2.21 -13.25
C PRO A 95 -12.34 3.26 -12.13
N SER A 96 -12.87 2.88 -10.96
CA SER A 96 -12.84 3.70 -9.76
C SER A 96 -12.61 2.78 -8.54
N PRO A 97 -11.35 2.42 -8.27
CA PRO A 97 -11.03 1.52 -7.17
C PRO A 97 -11.50 2.09 -5.83
N GLN A 98 -12.29 1.30 -5.09
CA GLN A 98 -12.77 1.66 -3.76
C GLN A 98 -12.15 0.74 -2.71
N GLY A 99 -11.71 1.31 -1.60
CA GLY A 99 -11.14 0.55 -0.51
C GLY A 99 -12.22 -0.23 0.24
N THR A 100 -12.06 -1.55 0.29
CA THR A 100 -12.90 -2.44 1.11
C THR A 100 -12.17 -2.72 2.41
N LEU A 101 -12.76 -2.31 3.54
CA LEU A 101 -12.23 -2.64 4.86
C LEU A 101 -12.39 -4.14 5.12
N LEU A 102 -11.26 -4.83 5.29
CA LEU A 102 -11.23 -6.26 5.61
C LEU A 102 -11.19 -6.49 7.12
N LEU A 103 -10.40 -5.68 7.83
CA LEU A 103 -10.19 -5.83 9.27
C LEU A 103 -9.90 -4.47 9.92
N THR A 104 -10.45 -4.24 11.10
CA THR A 104 -9.94 -3.25 12.05
C THR A 104 -9.33 -3.99 13.22
N ALA A 105 -8.09 -3.66 13.54
CA ALA A 105 -7.29 -4.34 14.53
C ALA A 105 -6.76 -3.32 15.55
N ASP A 106 -6.72 -3.74 16.80
CA ASP A 106 -6.18 -2.93 17.90
C ASP A 106 -4.65 -3.03 17.96
N SER A 107 -4.04 -2.33 18.92
CA SER A 107 -2.58 -2.31 19.10
C SER A 107 -1.99 -3.66 19.54
N HIS A 108 -2.81 -4.63 19.93
CA HIS A 108 -2.37 -5.95 20.39
C HIS A 108 -2.51 -7.02 19.30
N THR A 109 -3.26 -6.73 18.25
CA THR A 109 -3.47 -7.63 17.12
C THR A 109 -2.29 -7.53 16.15
N GLN A 110 -1.67 -8.65 15.82
CA GLN A 110 -0.65 -8.70 14.78
C GLN A 110 -1.28 -9.19 13.48
N VAL A 111 -1.16 -8.37 12.44
CA VAL A 111 -1.47 -8.76 11.07
C VAL A 111 -0.18 -8.78 10.29
N GLN A 112 -0.05 -9.76 9.42
CA GLN A 112 1.02 -9.81 8.44
C GLN A 112 0.41 -9.93 7.05
N LEU A 113 0.88 -9.06 6.14
CA LEU A 113 0.56 -9.17 4.73
C LEU A 113 1.72 -9.90 4.04
N ILE A 114 1.44 -11.09 3.51
CA ILE A 114 2.42 -11.89 2.77
C ILE A 114 2.13 -11.68 1.28
N GLY A 115 2.99 -10.92 0.61
CA GLY A 115 2.94 -10.75 -0.84
C GLY A 115 3.17 -12.08 -1.57
N TRP A 116 2.65 -12.21 -2.80
CA TRP A 116 2.86 -13.42 -3.61
C TRP A 116 4.33 -13.69 -3.92
N ASP A 117 5.15 -12.63 -3.89
CA ASP A 117 6.59 -12.63 -4.12
C ASP A 117 7.40 -12.95 -2.86
N GLN A 118 6.73 -13.19 -1.73
CA GLN A 118 7.36 -13.44 -0.43
C GLN A 118 7.06 -14.84 0.07
N LEU A 119 8.07 -15.47 0.68
CA LEU A 119 7.85 -16.69 1.46
C LEU A 119 7.26 -16.32 2.82
N PRO A 120 6.30 -17.09 3.35
CA PRO A 120 5.86 -16.93 4.73
C PRO A 120 7.05 -17.02 5.68
N PRO A 121 7.12 -16.18 6.72
CA PRO A 121 8.13 -16.36 7.75
C PRO A 121 7.99 -17.77 8.37
N GLN A 122 9.14 -18.39 8.65
CA GLN A 122 9.24 -19.69 9.31
C GLN A 122 8.92 -19.56 10.81
#